data_AF-A0A938CLE6-F1
#
_entry.id   AF-A0A938CLE6-F1
#
_cell.length_a   1.000
_cell.length_b   1.000
_cell.length_c   1.000
_cell.angle_alpha   90.00
_cell.angle_beta   90.00
_cell.angle_gamma   90.00
#
_symmetry.space_group_name_H-M   'P 1'
#
loop_
_entity.id
_entity.type
_entity.pdbx_description
1 polymer ?
#
loop_
_entity_poly.entity_id
_entity_poly.type
_entity_poly.pdbx_seq_one_letter_code
_entity_poly.pdbx_strand_id
1 'polypeptide(L)'
;MFAGLAAVCFAVAPSLAQESCQPANLANAIDAYASAPFSARTWRVLKGLGDPGLQPSYRFEDDWAKRDEWTKLVTSLAPDSTMLQQPGFTCRISYPLQVLKERVAKLGAEHAYIKQWLRVQEAVVQSCTETGTGIIPLADKIELAEDLAKMQSEDRAYQEAQVAFYRDPAKAIELFSAVAKSDSSHRAAARYNVANLLANAKKFPEARSEAKDILADQSVASVHAITRELLGYITNLEDTADGWTGLIDDTIGAIERPLTEVTKDDQSKRDYANALYDIDYAGVRGKRDDWWLDGTLPENPTLSKALVDAARRQPMALWMMAGQQADDAYRSLPWSMVGEVWNNRQGAIIGKALTLKPAADGVPPLALSMLEAARTTPSDQTVDAAWAAARSAIDKANSSCGADAETAAAGYLLSHATRLSAMAGKTD
;
A
#
# COMPACT_ATOMS: atom_id res chain seq x y z
N MET A 1 19.45 -19.22 -17.61
CA MET A 1 20.80 -19.06 -18.19
C MET A 1 20.68 -19.14 -19.71
N PHE A 2 20.56 -17.99 -20.37
CA PHE A 2 21.03 -17.80 -21.75
C PHE A 2 21.60 -16.38 -21.79
N ALA A 3 22.91 -16.30 -22.00
CA ALA A 3 23.67 -15.08 -22.02
C ALA A 3 24.11 -14.80 -23.47
N GLY A 4 23.97 -13.53 -23.87
CA GLY A 4 24.87 -12.86 -24.81
C GLY A 4 24.59 -13.04 -26.30
N LEU A 5 24.12 -11.96 -26.94
CA LEU A 5 24.56 -11.60 -28.29
C LEU A 5 24.16 -10.16 -28.62
N ALA A 6 25.15 -9.27 -28.72
CA ALA A 6 25.32 -8.22 -29.73
C ALA A 6 26.18 -7.06 -29.18
N ALA A 7 27.46 -7.10 -29.50
CA ALA A 7 28.32 -5.93 -29.44
C ALA A 7 29.07 -5.80 -30.77
N VAL A 8 29.32 -4.53 -31.14
CA VAL A 8 30.34 -4.01 -32.09
C VAL A 8 29.78 -3.43 -33.39
N CYS A 9 29.71 -2.09 -33.45
CA CYS A 9 30.55 -1.22 -34.30
C CYS A 9 29.98 0.21 -34.35
N PHE A 10 30.60 1.20 -33.69
CA PHE A 10 30.58 2.59 -34.16
C PHE A 10 31.77 3.36 -33.58
N ALA A 11 32.59 3.92 -34.46
CA ALA A 11 33.55 4.97 -34.13
C ALA A 11 33.37 6.14 -35.11
N VAL A 12 33.64 7.34 -34.58
CA VAL A 12 33.86 8.63 -35.24
C VAL A 12 32.63 9.53 -35.50
N ALA A 13 32.23 10.30 -34.48
CA ALA A 13 32.15 11.78 -34.50
C ALA A 13 31.77 12.33 -33.10
N PRO A 14 32.36 13.43 -32.62
CA PRO A 14 31.99 14.04 -31.34
C PRO A 14 30.92 15.10 -31.57
N SER A 15 29.65 14.71 -31.51
CA SER A 15 28.54 15.67 -31.43
C SER A 15 27.75 15.36 -30.17
N LEU A 16 27.85 16.27 -29.19
CA LEU A 16 27.00 16.38 -28.01
C LEU A 16 26.88 15.06 -27.23
N ALA A 17 27.53 14.99 -26.07
CA ALA A 17 27.23 13.94 -25.11
C ALA A 17 25.77 14.06 -24.64
N GLN A 18 24.83 13.54 -25.44
CA GLN A 18 23.82 12.64 -24.89
C GLN A 18 24.65 11.63 -24.11
N GLU A 19 24.58 11.67 -22.78
CA GLU A 19 24.95 10.50 -22.01
C GLU A 19 24.17 9.35 -22.64
N SER A 20 24.88 8.50 -23.38
CA SER A 20 24.27 7.35 -24.04
C SER A 20 23.49 6.61 -22.96
N CYS A 21 22.18 6.46 -23.15
CA CYS A 21 21.31 5.82 -22.17
C CYS A 21 22.01 4.55 -21.69
N GLN A 22 22.28 4.44 -20.38
CA GLN A 22 22.97 3.25 -19.87
C GLN A 22 22.08 2.03 -20.18
N PRO A 23 22.53 1.10 -21.04
CA PRO A 23 21.65 0.03 -21.53
C PRO A 23 21.06 -0.81 -20.40
N ALA A 24 21.82 -1.01 -19.33
CA ALA A 24 21.38 -1.72 -18.14
C ALA A 24 20.21 -1.02 -17.42
N ASN A 25 20.22 0.31 -17.33
CA ASN A 25 19.15 1.05 -16.66
C ASN A 25 17.85 0.99 -17.46
N LEU A 26 17.94 1.10 -18.78
CA LEU A 26 16.78 0.95 -19.64
C LEU A 26 16.21 -0.48 -19.58
N ALA A 27 17.06 -1.49 -19.66
CA ALA A 27 16.64 -2.89 -19.53
C ALA A 27 15.94 -3.13 -18.18
N ASN A 28 16.52 -2.65 -17.08
CA ASN A 28 15.91 -2.74 -15.75
C ASN A 28 14.55 -2.03 -15.69
N ALA A 29 14.40 -0.87 -16.33
CA ALA A 29 13.13 -0.15 -16.38
C ALA A 29 12.06 -0.93 -17.16
N ILE A 30 12.41 -1.45 -18.34
CA ILE A 30 11.51 -2.28 -19.16
C ILE A 30 11.11 -3.55 -18.38
N ASP A 31 12.08 -4.25 -17.79
CA ASP A 31 11.85 -5.48 -17.03
C ASP A 31 10.93 -5.25 -15.82
N ALA A 32 11.11 -4.13 -15.11
CA ALA A 32 10.25 -3.77 -13.98
C ALA A 32 8.77 -3.70 -14.40
N TYR A 33 8.45 -3.04 -15.51
CA TYR A 33 7.07 -2.96 -15.99
C TYR A 33 6.60 -4.24 -16.68
N ALA A 34 7.49 -4.98 -17.37
CA ALA A 34 7.17 -6.26 -18.00
C ALA A 34 6.75 -7.33 -16.98
N SER A 35 7.34 -7.30 -15.79
CA SER A 35 6.98 -8.22 -14.70
C SER A 35 5.54 -8.05 -14.22
N ALA A 36 5.02 -6.81 -14.24
CA ALA A 36 3.69 -6.44 -13.80
C ALA A 36 3.02 -5.41 -14.76
N PRO A 37 2.67 -5.82 -15.99
CA PRO A 37 2.31 -4.92 -17.09
C PRO A 37 0.97 -4.21 -16.90
N PHE A 38 0.15 -4.68 -15.96
CA PHE A 38 -1.13 -4.09 -15.60
C PHE A 38 -1.19 -3.68 -14.12
N SER A 39 -0.06 -3.21 -13.57
CA SER A 39 0.04 -2.71 -12.19
C SER A 39 -0.30 -1.22 -12.08
N ALA A 40 -0.58 -0.75 -10.86
CA ALA A 40 -0.78 0.67 -10.57
C ALA A 40 0.45 1.54 -10.95
N ARG A 41 1.66 1.01 -10.80
CA ARG A 41 2.90 1.71 -11.22
C ARG A 41 2.97 1.84 -12.73
N THR A 42 2.68 0.77 -13.46
CA THR A 42 2.63 0.79 -14.94
C THR A 42 1.57 1.76 -15.44
N TRP A 43 0.37 1.76 -14.83
CA TRP A 43 -0.70 2.71 -15.13
C TRP A 43 -0.22 4.17 -15.05
N ARG A 44 0.47 4.54 -13.96
CA ARG A 44 0.95 5.91 -13.77
C ARG A 44 1.86 6.37 -14.90
N VAL A 45 2.77 5.52 -15.33
CA VAL A 45 3.71 5.84 -16.41
C VAL A 45 2.96 6.01 -17.73
N LEU A 46 2.02 5.11 -18.03
CA LEU A 46 1.16 5.18 -19.22
C LEU A 46 0.24 6.42 -19.23
N LYS A 47 -0.13 6.92 -18.04
CA LYS A 47 -0.92 8.14 -17.85
C LYS A 47 -0.06 9.42 -17.83
N GLY A 48 1.27 9.31 -17.91
CA GLY A 48 2.19 10.46 -17.85
C GLY A 48 2.36 11.06 -16.45
N LEU A 49 2.00 10.31 -15.39
CA LEU A 49 2.16 10.74 -14.00
C LEU A 49 3.56 10.47 -13.44
N GLY A 50 4.39 9.72 -14.17
CA GLY A 50 5.72 9.29 -13.76
C GLY A 50 5.72 8.21 -12.68
N ASP A 51 6.87 7.55 -12.49
CA ASP A 51 7.09 6.52 -11.47
C ASP A 51 8.02 7.03 -10.37
N PRO A 52 7.57 7.10 -9.10
CA PRO A 52 8.43 7.49 -7.98
C PRO A 52 9.43 6.39 -7.57
N GLY A 53 9.36 5.19 -8.15
CA GLY A 53 10.27 4.08 -7.82
C GLY A 53 10.03 3.45 -6.44
N LEU A 54 8.90 3.80 -5.80
CA LEU A 54 8.52 3.29 -4.48
C LEU A 54 7.80 1.94 -4.61
N GLN A 55 8.08 1.05 -3.67
CA GLN A 55 7.43 -0.26 -3.58
C GLN A 55 6.16 -0.18 -2.71
N PRO A 56 5.20 -1.11 -2.89
CA PRO A 56 4.13 -1.29 -1.93
C PRO A 56 4.70 -1.50 -0.52
N SER A 57 4.13 -0.83 0.49
CA SER A 57 4.56 -0.99 1.87
C SER A 57 3.36 -1.13 2.80
N TYR A 58 3.49 -2.01 3.80
CA TYR A 58 2.54 -2.14 4.89
C TYR A 58 3.30 -2.14 6.22
N ARG A 59 2.85 -1.37 7.21
CA ARG A 59 3.60 -1.12 8.47
C ARG A 59 3.83 -2.34 9.36
N PHE A 60 3.23 -3.49 9.08
CA PHE A 60 3.40 -4.68 9.93
C PHE A 60 4.86 -5.17 10.05
N GLU A 61 5.70 -4.90 9.05
CA GLU A 61 7.12 -5.29 9.09
C GLU A 61 7.94 -4.51 10.13
N ASP A 62 7.51 -3.30 10.52
CA ASP A 62 8.20 -2.46 11.50
C ASP A 62 8.12 -3.01 12.94
N ASP A 63 7.10 -3.81 13.26
CA ASP A 63 6.79 -4.16 14.65
C ASP A 63 7.77 -5.17 15.27
N TRP A 64 8.40 -6.03 14.45
CA TRP A 64 9.42 -6.96 14.92
C TRP A 64 10.74 -6.27 15.27
N ALA A 65 11.22 -5.37 14.42
CA ALA A 65 12.43 -4.59 14.69
C ALA A 65 12.26 -3.73 15.96
N LYS A 66 11.08 -3.11 16.11
CA LYS A 66 10.74 -2.32 17.32
C LYS A 66 10.67 -3.19 18.57
N ARG A 67 10.29 -4.47 18.47
CA ARG A 67 10.35 -5.40 19.59
C ARG A 67 11.75 -5.69 20.06
N ASP A 68 12.65 -5.98 19.15
CA ASP A 68 14.05 -6.24 19.49
C ASP A 68 14.71 -4.99 20.08
N GLU A 69 14.43 -3.82 19.53
CA GLU A 69 14.88 -2.54 20.08
C GLU A 69 14.33 -2.27 21.47
N TRP A 70 13.04 -2.54 21.69
CA TRP A 70 12.40 -2.44 22.99
C TRP A 70 13.10 -3.34 24.00
N THR A 71 13.23 -4.64 23.71
CA THR A 71 13.85 -5.61 24.61
C THR A 71 15.28 -5.19 24.97
N LYS A 72 16.11 -4.81 23.98
CA LYS A 72 17.48 -4.33 24.23
C LYS A 72 17.51 -3.11 25.15
N LEU A 73 16.64 -2.12 24.92
CA LEU A 73 16.58 -0.91 25.71
C LEU A 73 16.14 -1.21 27.15
N VAL A 74 15.05 -1.95 27.34
CA VAL A 74 14.54 -2.23 28.70
C VAL A 74 15.44 -3.18 29.49
N THR A 75 16.13 -4.14 28.84
CA THR A 75 17.16 -4.95 29.53
C THR A 75 18.27 -4.07 30.12
N SER A 76 18.63 -2.97 29.44
CA SER A 76 19.64 -2.04 29.98
C SER A 76 19.11 -1.13 31.10
N LEU A 77 17.84 -0.71 31.04
CA LEU A 77 17.26 0.26 31.96
C LEU A 77 16.58 -0.37 33.19
N ALA A 78 16.07 -1.58 33.04
CA ALA A 78 15.32 -2.34 34.04
C ALA A 78 15.65 -3.85 33.93
N PRO A 79 16.90 -4.25 34.24
CA PRO A 79 17.36 -5.64 34.11
C PRO A 79 16.55 -6.64 34.95
N ASP A 80 15.93 -6.18 36.03
CA ASP A 80 15.13 -7.02 36.93
C ASP A 80 13.67 -7.19 36.48
N SER A 81 13.21 -6.46 35.47
CA SER A 81 11.84 -6.55 34.96
C SER A 81 11.73 -7.54 33.81
N THR A 82 11.48 -8.81 34.15
CA THR A 82 11.31 -9.89 33.17
C THR A 82 10.10 -9.66 32.25
N MET A 83 9.03 -9.07 32.79
CA MET A 83 7.80 -8.79 32.05
C MET A 83 8.03 -7.75 30.94
N LEU A 84 8.79 -6.68 31.22
CA LEU A 84 9.13 -5.69 30.19
C LEU A 84 10.04 -6.28 29.10
N GLN A 85 10.94 -7.20 29.45
CA GLN A 85 11.88 -7.81 28.50
C GLN A 85 11.23 -8.81 27.54
N GLN A 86 10.09 -9.40 27.94
CA GLN A 86 9.37 -10.41 27.17
C GLN A 86 7.88 -10.04 27.02
N PRO A 87 7.54 -8.93 26.34
CA PRO A 87 6.15 -8.56 26.18
C PRO A 87 5.36 -9.64 25.43
N GLY A 88 4.10 -9.89 25.80
CA GLY A 88 3.23 -10.81 25.06
C GLY A 88 3.06 -10.42 23.58
N PHE A 89 2.83 -11.39 22.68
CA PHE A 89 2.79 -11.16 21.22
C PHE A 89 1.81 -10.05 20.79
N THR A 90 0.70 -9.91 21.51
CA THR A 90 -0.36 -8.92 21.27
C THR A 90 -0.03 -7.51 21.75
N CYS A 91 1.13 -7.30 22.40
CA CYS A 91 1.45 -6.03 23.03
C CYS A 91 1.95 -5.00 22.02
N ARG A 92 1.26 -3.85 21.99
CA ARG A 92 1.63 -2.69 21.18
C ARG A 92 2.77 -1.91 21.84
N ILE A 93 4.02 -2.24 21.47
CA ILE A 93 5.24 -1.68 22.07
C ILE A 93 5.89 -0.56 21.25
N SER A 94 5.52 -0.41 19.98
CA SER A 94 6.10 0.57 19.05
C SER A 94 6.01 2.01 19.57
N TYR A 95 4.86 2.42 20.13
CA TYR A 95 4.70 3.76 20.70
C TYR A 95 5.35 3.93 22.09
N PRO A 96 5.17 3.00 23.06
CA PRO A 96 5.94 3.04 24.31
C PRO A 96 7.45 3.12 24.12
N LEU A 97 8.01 2.42 23.12
CA LEU A 97 9.43 2.51 22.77
C LEU A 97 9.83 3.94 22.37
N GLN A 98 9.04 4.57 21.50
CA GLN A 98 9.28 5.96 21.09
C GLN A 98 9.28 6.90 22.30
N VAL A 99 8.23 6.83 23.13
CA VAL A 99 8.12 7.66 24.34
C VAL A 99 9.31 7.43 25.27
N LEU A 100 9.67 6.18 25.55
CA LEU A 100 10.80 5.84 26.42
C LEU A 100 12.11 6.43 25.89
N LYS A 101 12.40 6.30 24.59
CA LYS A 101 13.59 6.90 23.96
C LYS A 101 13.60 8.41 24.13
N GLU A 102 12.47 9.09 23.90
CA GLU A 102 12.34 10.54 24.10
C GLU A 102 12.59 10.94 25.56
N ARG A 103 12.02 10.21 26.53
CA ARG A 103 12.21 10.49 27.96
C ARG A 103 13.67 10.26 28.38
N VAL A 104 14.30 9.17 27.94
CA VAL A 104 15.71 8.86 28.21
C VAL A 104 16.63 9.91 27.59
N ALA A 105 16.38 10.35 26.36
CA ALA A 105 17.15 11.41 25.73
C ALA A 105 17.04 12.74 26.48
N LYS A 106 15.86 13.06 27.04
CA LYS A 106 15.62 14.30 27.79
C LYS A 106 16.20 14.28 29.20
N LEU A 107 16.15 13.15 29.91
CA LEU A 107 16.41 13.09 31.36
C LEU A 107 17.66 12.29 31.73
N GLY A 108 18.15 11.45 30.82
CA GLY A 108 19.17 10.44 31.07
C GLY A 108 18.59 9.13 31.60
N ALA A 109 19.26 8.02 31.26
CA ALA A 109 18.85 6.66 31.59
C ALA A 109 18.67 6.40 33.10
N GLU A 110 19.52 7.02 33.92
CA GLU A 110 19.54 6.79 35.38
C GLU A 110 18.54 7.64 36.17
N HIS A 111 17.82 8.54 35.50
CA HIS A 111 16.91 9.46 36.18
C HIS A 111 15.76 8.70 36.87
N ALA A 112 15.42 9.08 38.11
CA ALA A 112 14.41 8.39 38.92
C ALA A 112 13.04 8.28 38.22
N TYR A 113 12.67 9.30 37.44
CA TYR A 113 11.48 9.27 36.60
C TYR A 113 11.45 8.13 35.58
N ILE A 114 12.57 7.79 34.93
CA ILE A 114 12.63 6.71 33.94
C ILE A 114 12.34 5.36 34.61
N LYS A 115 12.95 5.12 35.77
CA LYS A 115 12.71 3.91 36.57
C LYS A 115 11.24 3.83 36.99
N GLN A 116 10.64 4.94 37.38
CA GLN A 116 9.23 4.99 37.72
C GLN A 116 8.32 4.76 36.50
N TRP A 117 8.63 5.37 35.36
CA TRP A 117 7.85 5.21 34.12
C TRP A 117 7.83 3.74 33.67
N LEU A 118 8.97 3.06 33.75
CA LEU A 118 9.09 1.62 33.42
C LEU A 118 8.27 0.75 34.37
N ARG A 119 8.27 1.03 35.68
CA ARG A 119 7.40 0.33 36.65
C ARG A 119 5.92 0.47 36.33
N VAL A 120 5.49 1.65 35.87
CA VAL A 120 4.10 1.86 35.44
C VAL A 120 3.84 1.14 34.11
N GLN A 121 4.80 1.15 33.18
CA GLN A 121 4.67 0.46 31.91
C GLN A 121 4.62 -1.06 32.06
N GLU A 122 5.23 -1.62 33.11
CA GLU A 122 5.16 -3.05 33.43
C GLU A 122 3.72 -3.50 33.65
N ALA A 123 2.90 -2.69 34.33
CA ALA A 123 1.46 -2.94 34.50
C ALA A 123 0.71 -2.96 33.16
N VAL A 124 1.10 -2.11 32.19
CA VAL A 124 0.54 -2.13 30.83
C VAL A 124 0.90 -3.42 30.11
N VAL A 125 2.17 -3.85 30.16
CA VAL A 125 2.63 -5.08 29.51
C VAL A 125 2.00 -6.32 30.16
N GLN A 126 1.86 -6.32 31.47
CA GLN A 126 1.14 -7.35 32.21
C GLN A 126 -0.33 -7.43 31.78
N SER A 127 -0.98 -6.27 31.60
CA SER A 127 -2.38 -6.19 31.15
C SER A 127 -2.60 -6.80 29.77
N CYS A 128 -1.61 -6.72 28.91
CA CYS A 128 -1.62 -7.32 27.58
C CYS A 128 -1.32 -8.82 27.58
N THR A 129 -0.48 -9.30 28.50
CA THR A 129 0.06 -10.67 28.49
C THR A 129 -0.83 -11.65 29.26
N GLU A 130 -1.35 -11.23 30.41
CA GLU A 130 -2.19 -12.09 31.24
C GLU A 130 -3.64 -12.03 30.78
N THR A 131 -4.32 -13.17 30.67
CA THR A 131 -5.78 -13.23 30.41
C THR A 131 -6.56 -13.09 31.72
N GLY A 132 -7.47 -12.11 31.82
CA GLY A 132 -8.27 -11.86 33.04
C GLY A 132 -8.95 -10.49 33.07
N THR A 133 -9.85 -10.27 34.03
CA THR A 133 -10.61 -9.01 34.22
C THR A 133 -10.16 -8.20 35.45
N GLY A 134 -9.08 -8.64 36.11
CA GLY A 134 -8.55 -7.98 37.31
C GLY A 134 -7.98 -6.59 37.01
N ILE A 135 -8.19 -5.66 37.94
CA ILE A 135 -7.55 -4.34 37.91
C ILE A 135 -6.06 -4.54 38.20
N ILE A 136 -5.20 -4.09 37.28
CA ILE A 136 -3.77 -4.01 37.52
C ILE A 136 -3.48 -2.55 37.92
N PRO A 137 -3.20 -2.28 39.21
CA PRO A 137 -2.95 -0.92 39.66
C PRO A 137 -1.61 -0.42 39.13
N LEU A 138 -1.57 0.86 38.75
CA LEU A 138 -0.32 1.54 38.42
C LEU A 138 0.44 1.85 39.72
N ALA A 139 1.75 1.59 39.76
CA ALA A 139 2.62 1.97 40.89
C ALA A 139 2.45 3.45 41.27
N ASP A 140 2.63 3.86 42.52
CA ASP A 140 2.35 5.23 42.98
C ASP A 140 3.18 6.32 42.26
N LYS A 141 2.71 7.57 42.30
CA LYS A 141 3.50 8.71 41.83
C LYS A 141 4.73 8.91 42.72
N ILE A 142 5.75 9.57 42.17
CA ILE A 142 6.92 10.02 42.93
C ILE A 142 6.93 11.54 42.94
N GLU A 143 7.49 12.15 43.98
CA GLU A 143 7.64 13.60 44.03
C GLU A 143 8.69 14.07 43.02
N LEU A 144 8.33 15.09 42.24
CA LEU A 144 9.13 15.63 41.15
C LEU A 144 8.95 17.15 41.09
N ALA A 145 9.87 17.84 40.42
CA ALA A 145 9.69 19.24 40.02
C ALA A 145 8.42 19.40 39.16
N GLU A 146 7.83 20.60 39.17
CA GLU A 146 6.50 20.86 38.59
C GLU A 146 6.36 20.43 37.12
N ASP A 147 7.37 20.70 36.30
CA ASP A 147 7.40 20.33 34.88
C ASP A 147 7.43 18.80 34.67
N LEU A 148 8.19 18.09 35.50
CA LEU A 148 8.24 16.62 35.49
C LEU A 148 7.01 15.98 36.13
N ALA A 149 6.38 16.64 37.11
CA ALA A 149 5.13 16.19 37.70
C ALA A 149 3.97 16.27 36.70
N LYS A 150 3.98 17.30 35.84
CA LYS A 150 3.05 17.40 34.69
C LYS A 150 3.29 16.27 33.70
N MET A 151 4.53 16.06 33.26
CA MET A 151 4.90 14.95 32.36
C MET A 151 4.51 13.59 32.94
N GLN A 152 4.77 13.35 34.22
CA GLN A 152 4.35 12.13 34.91
C GLN A 152 2.84 11.94 34.87
N SER A 153 2.07 13.01 35.07
CA SER A 153 0.62 12.92 35.07
C SER A 153 0.06 12.64 33.68
N GLU A 154 0.66 13.21 32.63
CA GLU A 154 0.32 12.91 31.24
C GLU A 154 0.64 11.46 30.86
N ASP A 155 1.89 11.01 31.12
CA ASP A 155 2.34 9.65 30.81
C ASP A 155 1.46 8.62 31.54
N ARG A 156 1.14 8.86 32.81
CA ARG A 156 0.26 7.97 33.59
C ARG A 156 -1.17 7.93 33.07
N ALA A 157 -1.76 9.07 32.71
CA ALA A 157 -3.12 9.08 32.17
C ALA A 157 -3.22 8.25 30.88
N TYR A 158 -2.19 8.31 30.03
CA TYR A 158 -2.11 7.49 28.83
C TYR A 158 -1.87 6.01 29.16
N GLN A 159 -0.97 5.69 30.11
CA GLN A 159 -0.71 4.31 30.53
C GLN A 159 -1.94 3.67 31.21
N GLU A 160 -2.72 4.43 31.97
CA GLU A 160 -4.00 3.98 32.54
C GLU A 160 -5.01 3.65 31.43
N ALA A 161 -5.10 4.51 30.41
CA ALA A 161 -5.91 4.24 29.23
C ALA A 161 -5.43 2.99 28.47
N GLN A 162 -4.12 2.71 28.44
CA GLN A 162 -3.58 1.48 27.87
C GLN A 162 -3.88 0.23 28.71
N VAL A 163 -3.87 0.31 30.04
CA VAL A 163 -4.33 -0.81 30.88
C VAL A 163 -5.80 -1.11 30.56
N ALA A 164 -6.64 -0.08 30.51
CA ALA A 164 -8.04 -0.23 30.12
C ALA A 164 -8.18 -0.78 28.69
N PHE A 165 -7.34 -0.38 27.74
CA PHE A 165 -7.38 -0.90 26.37
C PHE A 165 -7.35 -2.44 26.31
N TYR A 166 -6.54 -3.08 27.15
CA TYR A 166 -6.42 -4.54 27.19
C TYR A 166 -7.47 -5.22 28.08
N ARG A 167 -8.09 -4.51 29.03
CA ARG A 167 -8.96 -5.09 30.07
C ARG A 167 -10.44 -4.70 29.96
N ASP A 168 -10.70 -3.45 29.59
CA ASP A 168 -12.02 -2.82 29.49
C ASP A 168 -12.02 -1.78 28.35
N PRO A 169 -12.31 -2.23 27.11
CA PRO A 169 -12.33 -1.35 25.94
C PRO A 169 -13.30 -0.17 26.06
N ALA A 170 -14.40 -0.31 26.81
CA ALA A 170 -15.37 0.77 26.99
C ALA A 170 -14.76 1.88 27.86
N LYS A 171 -14.12 1.51 28.98
CA LYS A 171 -13.39 2.47 29.81
C LYS A 171 -12.19 3.08 29.06
N ALA A 172 -11.52 2.29 28.22
CA ALA A 172 -10.41 2.78 27.40
C ALA A 172 -10.83 3.93 26.47
N ILE A 173 -12.01 3.85 25.85
CA ILE A 173 -12.54 4.94 25.00
C ILE A 173 -12.69 6.22 25.82
N GLU A 174 -13.24 6.15 27.04
CA GLU A 174 -13.39 7.31 27.92
C GLU A 174 -12.03 7.93 28.28
N LEU A 175 -11.09 7.10 28.73
CA LEU A 175 -9.76 7.55 29.18
C LEU A 175 -8.93 8.13 28.03
N PHE A 176 -8.87 7.46 26.87
CA PHE A 176 -8.19 8.02 25.71
C PHE A 176 -8.89 9.28 25.18
N SER A 177 -10.22 9.37 25.24
CA SER A 177 -10.93 10.60 24.86
C SER A 177 -10.57 11.78 25.76
N ALA A 178 -10.34 11.55 27.06
CA ALA A 178 -9.86 12.58 27.97
C ALA A 178 -8.45 13.06 27.60
N VAL A 179 -7.53 12.13 27.31
CA VAL A 179 -6.17 12.47 26.85
C VAL A 179 -6.20 13.20 25.50
N ALA A 180 -7.03 12.75 24.56
CA ALA A 180 -7.19 13.33 23.23
C ALA A 180 -7.69 14.79 23.25
N LYS A 181 -8.47 15.17 24.27
CA LYS A 181 -9.00 16.55 24.45
C LYS A 181 -8.05 17.46 25.23
N SER A 182 -6.97 16.92 25.78
CA SER A 182 -5.99 17.66 26.57
C SER A 182 -4.82 18.18 25.71
N ASP A 183 -3.96 19.00 26.32
CA ASP A 183 -2.69 19.43 25.72
C ASP A 183 -1.54 18.42 25.97
N SER A 184 -1.88 17.17 26.32
CA SER A 184 -0.90 16.13 26.58
C SER A 184 -0.04 15.85 25.35
N SER A 185 1.24 15.56 25.57
CA SER A 185 2.14 15.05 24.51
C SER A 185 1.65 13.75 23.86
N HIS A 186 0.67 13.05 24.46
CA HIS A 186 0.07 11.84 23.92
C HIS A 186 -1.22 12.05 23.12
N ARG A 187 -1.67 13.29 22.95
CA ARG A 187 -2.93 13.64 22.28
C ARG A 187 -3.11 12.90 20.94
N ALA A 188 -2.10 12.94 20.07
CA ALA A 188 -2.15 12.30 18.75
C ALA A 188 -2.40 10.79 18.83
N ALA A 189 -1.62 10.08 19.66
CA ALA A 189 -1.76 8.65 19.86
C ALA A 189 -3.09 8.28 20.56
N ALA A 190 -3.57 9.12 21.46
CA ALA A 190 -4.86 8.93 22.12
C ALA A 190 -6.02 9.03 21.12
N ARG A 191 -6.03 10.05 20.24
CA ARG A 191 -7.01 10.17 19.16
C ARG A 191 -7.07 8.93 18.27
N TYR A 192 -5.90 8.44 17.84
CA TYR A 192 -5.82 7.19 17.07
C TYR A 192 -6.44 6.00 17.83
N ASN A 193 -6.12 5.83 19.12
CA ASN A 193 -6.67 4.73 19.91
C ASN A 193 -8.19 4.85 20.11
N VAL A 194 -8.74 6.07 20.21
CA VAL A 194 -10.20 6.28 20.21
C VAL A 194 -10.81 5.75 18.91
N ALA A 195 -10.32 6.18 17.75
CA ALA A 195 -10.82 5.70 16.45
C ALA A 195 -10.73 4.18 16.33
N ASN A 196 -9.59 3.59 16.71
CA ASN A 196 -9.38 2.15 16.66
C ASN A 196 -10.33 1.37 17.61
N LEU A 197 -10.54 1.85 18.83
CA LEU A 197 -11.46 1.23 19.77
C LEU A 197 -12.92 1.34 19.31
N LEU A 198 -13.32 2.49 18.74
CA LEU A 198 -14.65 2.66 18.14
C LEU A 198 -14.87 1.67 16.99
N ALA A 199 -13.86 1.47 16.13
CA ALA A 199 -13.92 0.50 15.05
C ALA A 199 -14.15 -0.93 15.56
N ASN A 200 -13.37 -1.35 16.57
CA ASN A 200 -13.50 -2.67 17.19
C ASN A 200 -14.83 -2.85 17.94
N ALA A 201 -15.40 -1.75 18.46
CA ALA A 201 -16.73 -1.72 19.06
C ALA A 201 -17.87 -1.65 18.02
N LYS A 202 -17.56 -1.77 16.72
CA LYS A 202 -18.51 -1.67 15.59
C LYS A 202 -19.26 -0.34 15.50
N LYS A 203 -18.68 0.74 16.04
CA LYS A 203 -19.17 2.11 15.91
C LYS A 203 -18.51 2.78 14.70
N PHE A 204 -18.79 2.24 13.51
CA PHE A 204 -18.07 2.59 12.28
C PHE A 204 -18.23 4.06 11.86
N PRO A 205 -19.42 4.68 11.90
CA PRO A 205 -19.56 6.10 11.57
C PRO A 205 -18.68 7.00 12.44
N GLU A 206 -18.65 6.75 13.75
CA GLU A 206 -17.85 7.51 14.71
C GLU A 206 -16.35 7.25 14.53
N ALA A 207 -15.95 6.00 14.33
CA ALA A 207 -14.56 5.64 14.05
C ALA A 207 -14.04 6.33 12.77
N ARG A 208 -14.85 6.34 11.71
CA ARG A 208 -14.52 6.97 10.42
C ARG A 208 -14.46 8.49 10.55
N SER A 209 -15.37 9.09 11.31
CA SER A 209 -15.33 10.53 11.60
C SER A 209 -14.04 10.90 12.33
N GLU A 210 -13.72 10.23 13.43
CA GLU A 210 -12.50 10.51 14.20
C GLU A 210 -11.24 10.30 13.35
N ALA A 211 -11.18 9.24 12.55
CA ALA A 211 -10.05 9.00 11.65
C ALA A 211 -9.88 10.12 10.60
N LYS A 212 -10.99 10.61 10.00
CA LYS A 212 -10.95 11.75 9.07
C LYS A 212 -10.53 13.04 9.77
N ASP A 213 -11.02 13.29 10.98
CA ASP A 213 -10.66 14.46 11.77
C ASP A 213 -9.19 14.43 12.21
N ILE A 214 -8.61 13.25 12.44
CA ILE A 214 -7.17 13.09 12.66
C ILE A 214 -6.40 13.48 11.41
N LEU A 215 -6.78 12.96 10.24
CA LEU A 215 -6.09 13.24 8.98
C LEU A 215 -6.18 14.70 8.53
N ALA A 216 -7.24 15.41 8.94
CA ALA A 216 -7.41 16.84 8.68
C ALA A 216 -6.56 17.73 9.61
N ASP A 217 -6.26 17.25 10.83
CA ASP A 217 -5.55 18.01 11.86
C ASP A 217 -4.02 17.83 11.75
N GLN A 218 -3.33 18.87 11.26
CA GLN A 218 -1.88 18.86 11.10
C GLN A 218 -1.11 18.79 12.44
N SER A 219 -1.73 19.17 13.57
CA SER A 219 -1.07 19.08 14.89
C SER A 219 -0.87 17.63 15.36
N VAL A 220 -1.58 16.68 14.74
CA VAL A 220 -1.47 15.24 15.03
C VAL A 220 -0.90 14.45 13.84
N ALA A 221 -0.12 15.11 12.98
CA ALA A 221 0.49 14.50 11.79
C ALA A 221 1.33 13.24 12.09
N SER A 222 1.85 13.10 13.32
CA SER A 222 2.61 11.93 13.76
C SER A 222 1.83 10.61 13.67
N VAL A 223 0.50 10.65 13.68
CA VAL A 223 -0.35 9.45 13.55
C VAL A 223 -1.08 9.35 12.21
N HIS A 224 -0.91 10.31 11.28
CA HIS A 224 -1.64 10.29 9.99
C HIS A 224 -1.47 8.96 9.23
N ALA A 225 -0.23 8.46 9.14
CA ALA A 225 0.06 7.22 8.44
C ALA A 225 -0.72 6.01 9.02
N ILE A 226 -0.68 5.79 10.34
CA ILE A 226 -1.40 4.67 10.96
C ILE A 226 -2.92 4.87 10.92
N THR A 227 -3.39 6.12 10.90
CA THR A 227 -4.81 6.43 10.76
C THR A 227 -5.33 6.12 9.35
N ARG A 228 -4.52 6.28 8.29
CA ARG A 228 -4.92 5.84 6.94
C ARG A 228 -5.10 4.33 6.88
N GLU A 229 -4.18 3.57 7.43
CA GLU A 229 -4.30 2.11 7.55
C GLU A 229 -5.55 1.71 8.34
N LEU A 230 -5.86 2.46 9.40
CA LEU A 230 -7.08 2.25 10.18
C LEU A 230 -8.36 2.49 9.35
N LEU A 231 -8.38 3.41 8.39
CA LEU A 231 -9.54 3.56 7.49
C LEU A 231 -9.76 2.32 6.61
N GLY A 232 -8.68 1.69 6.13
CA GLY A 232 -8.73 0.40 5.44
C GLY A 232 -9.27 -0.70 6.36
N TYR A 233 -8.77 -0.76 7.60
CA TYR A 233 -9.25 -1.71 8.60
C TYR A 233 -10.73 -1.50 8.97
N ILE A 234 -11.17 -0.26 9.19
CA ILE A 234 -12.58 0.09 9.44
C ILE A 234 -13.43 -0.38 8.27
N THR A 235 -13.01 -0.13 7.04
CA THR A 235 -13.74 -0.54 5.84
C THR A 235 -13.87 -2.06 5.75
N ASN A 236 -12.80 -2.80 6.06
CA ASN A 236 -12.82 -4.25 6.09
C ASN A 236 -13.72 -4.82 7.22
N LEU A 237 -13.79 -4.16 8.38
CA LEU A 237 -14.68 -4.56 9.48
C LEU A 237 -16.16 -4.22 9.21
N GLU A 238 -16.40 -3.05 8.61
CA GLU A 238 -17.73 -2.57 8.24
C GLU A 238 -18.33 -3.45 7.13
N ASP A 239 -17.47 -3.86 6.19
CA ASP A 239 -17.79 -4.69 5.04
C ASP A 239 -19.05 -4.23 4.30
N THR A 240 -19.09 -2.94 3.96
CA THR A 240 -20.15 -2.34 3.15
C THR A 240 -19.63 -1.94 1.77
N ALA A 241 -20.50 -1.98 0.77
CA ALA A 241 -20.15 -1.53 -0.58
C ALA A 241 -19.68 -0.07 -0.59
N ASP A 242 -20.31 0.81 0.20
CA ASP A 242 -19.94 2.22 0.31
C ASP A 242 -18.56 2.39 0.97
N GLY A 243 -18.27 1.63 2.03
CA GLY A 243 -16.97 1.64 2.68
C GLY A 243 -15.85 1.24 1.71
N TRP A 244 -16.02 0.12 1.00
CA TRP A 244 -15.07 -0.38 0.01
C TRP A 244 -14.93 0.58 -1.17
N THR A 245 -16.02 1.19 -1.63
CA THR A 245 -16.01 2.19 -2.71
C THR A 245 -15.16 3.39 -2.31
N GLY A 246 -15.36 3.92 -1.09
CA GLY A 246 -14.57 5.03 -0.57
C GLY A 246 -13.08 4.69 -0.46
N LEU A 247 -12.74 3.50 0.05
CA LEU A 247 -11.34 3.06 0.13
C LEU A 247 -10.69 2.97 -1.26
N ILE A 248 -11.38 2.35 -2.23
CA ILE A 248 -10.87 2.24 -3.60
C ILE A 248 -10.69 3.63 -4.22
N ASP A 249 -11.68 4.51 -4.10
CA ASP A 249 -11.60 5.87 -4.66
C ASP A 249 -10.47 6.70 -4.04
N ASP A 250 -10.29 6.66 -2.72
CA ASP A 250 -9.20 7.34 -2.01
C ASP A 250 -7.83 6.78 -2.42
N THR A 251 -7.74 5.46 -2.56
CA THR A 251 -6.52 4.75 -2.98
C THR A 251 -6.11 5.11 -4.41
N ILE A 252 -7.07 5.09 -5.34
CA ILE A 252 -6.84 5.51 -6.73
C ILE A 252 -6.44 6.99 -6.75
N GLY A 253 -7.13 7.85 -5.98
CA GLY A 253 -6.80 9.27 -5.87
C GLY A 253 -5.36 9.51 -5.37
N ALA A 254 -4.86 8.69 -4.43
CA ALA A 254 -3.46 8.74 -3.99
C ALA A 254 -2.48 8.25 -5.07
N ILE A 255 -2.82 7.17 -5.78
CA ILE A 255 -2.02 6.64 -6.89
C ILE A 255 -2.00 7.61 -8.08
N GLU A 256 -3.01 8.45 -8.28
CA GLU A 256 -3.07 9.35 -9.43
C GLU A 256 -2.47 10.75 -9.19
N ARG A 257 -1.92 11.01 -8.01
CA ARG A 257 -1.24 12.29 -7.73
C ARG A 257 -0.02 12.49 -8.64
N PRO A 258 0.27 13.73 -9.08
CA PRO A 258 1.49 14.04 -9.84
C PRO A 258 2.76 13.59 -9.12
N LEU A 259 3.81 13.23 -9.87
CA LEU A 259 5.10 12.81 -9.31
C LEU A 259 5.67 13.80 -8.28
N THR A 260 5.50 15.10 -8.54
CA THR A 260 5.96 16.18 -7.66
C THR A 260 5.25 16.20 -6.31
N GLU A 261 3.98 15.78 -6.25
CA GLU A 261 3.24 15.66 -4.99
C GLU A 261 3.64 14.39 -4.25
N VAL A 262 3.76 13.26 -4.96
CA VAL A 262 4.15 11.98 -4.35
C VAL A 262 5.54 12.05 -3.72
N THR A 263 6.48 12.75 -4.37
CA THR A 263 7.89 12.81 -3.93
C THR A 263 8.20 13.98 -3.00
N LYS A 264 7.22 14.85 -2.73
CA LYS A 264 7.39 16.12 -1.99
C LYS A 264 8.02 15.95 -0.60
N ASP A 265 7.55 14.96 0.15
CA ASP A 265 8.00 14.67 1.51
C ASP A 265 7.79 13.18 1.84
N ASP A 266 8.38 12.71 2.93
CA ASP A 266 8.31 11.28 3.29
C ASP A 266 6.90 10.82 3.64
N GLN A 267 6.02 11.73 4.06
CA GLN A 267 4.63 11.37 4.30
C GLN A 267 3.90 11.09 2.98
N SER A 268 4.11 11.92 1.97
CA SER A 268 3.53 11.75 0.64
C SER A 268 4.03 10.47 -0.04
N LYS A 269 5.31 10.13 0.14
CA LYS A 269 5.89 8.86 -0.33
C LYS A 269 5.23 7.66 0.34
N ARG A 270 5.03 7.73 1.67
CA ARG A 270 4.34 6.66 2.43
C ARG A 270 2.88 6.53 2.04
N ASP A 271 2.17 7.63 1.88
CA ASP A 271 0.76 7.62 1.43
C ASP A 271 0.63 6.89 0.09
N TYR A 272 1.55 7.16 -0.84
CA TYR A 272 1.60 6.47 -2.13
C TYR A 272 1.95 4.98 -2.00
N ALA A 273 2.98 4.64 -1.22
CA ALA A 273 3.41 3.25 -1.03
C ALA A 273 2.32 2.39 -0.34
N ASN A 274 1.56 2.99 0.60
CA ASN A 274 0.39 2.35 1.20
C ASN A 274 -0.73 2.18 0.17
N ALA A 275 -0.99 3.19 -0.67
CA ALA A 275 -2.01 3.07 -1.72
C ALA A 275 -1.69 1.96 -2.73
N LEU A 276 -0.41 1.74 -3.05
CA LEU A 276 0.01 0.59 -3.87
C LEU A 276 -0.30 -0.76 -3.21
N TYR A 277 -0.20 -0.85 -1.88
CA TYR A 277 -0.58 -2.05 -1.14
C TYR A 277 -2.11 -2.22 -1.10
N ASP A 278 -2.83 -1.14 -0.76
CA ASP A 278 -4.27 -1.15 -0.56
C ASP A 278 -5.05 -1.48 -1.84
N ILE A 279 -4.58 -1.03 -3.02
CA ILE A 279 -5.28 -1.29 -4.29
C ILE A 279 -5.28 -2.78 -4.65
N ASP A 280 -4.16 -3.46 -4.39
CA ASP A 280 -4.02 -4.90 -4.61
C ASP A 280 -4.76 -5.68 -3.51
N TYR A 281 -4.71 -5.20 -2.26
CA TYR A 281 -5.44 -5.80 -1.13
C TYR A 281 -6.96 -5.74 -1.31
N ALA A 282 -7.49 -4.59 -1.75
CA ALA A 282 -8.90 -4.42 -2.15
C ALA A 282 -9.25 -5.29 -3.38
N GLY A 283 -8.26 -5.89 -4.03
CA GLY A 283 -8.48 -6.82 -5.12
C GLY A 283 -8.85 -6.12 -6.42
N VAL A 284 -8.37 -4.90 -6.69
CA VAL A 284 -8.44 -4.27 -8.02
C VAL A 284 -7.41 -4.92 -8.94
N ARG A 285 -7.65 -6.20 -9.23
CA ARG A 285 -6.78 -7.12 -9.96
C ARG A 285 -7.57 -7.99 -10.93
N GLY A 286 -6.88 -8.84 -11.70
CA GLY A 286 -7.51 -9.83 -12.56
C GLY A 286 -8.60 -10.63 -11.84
N LYS A 287 -9.71 -10.91 -12.54
CA LYS A 287 -10.78 -11.79 -12.06
C LYS A 287 -10.79 -13.06 -12.90
N ARG A 288 -11.08 -14.22 -12.29
CA ARG A 288 -11.12 -15.48 -13.05
C ARG A 288 -12.34 -15.54 -13.99
N ASP A 289 -13.41 -14.86 -13.63
CA ASP A 289 -14.71 -14.88 -14.32
C ASP A 289 -15.15 -13.47 -14.73
N ASP A 290 -16.24 -13.38 -15.50
CA ASP A 290 -16.77 -12.16 -16.11
C ASP A 290 -17.94 -11.52 -15.33
N TRP A 291 -18.21 -11.99 -14.10
CA TRP A 291 -19.28 -11.44 -13.25
C TRP A 291 -19.20 -9.92 -13.07
N TRP A 292 -17.98 -9.37 -13.09
CA TRP A 292 -17.73 -7.94 -12.93
C TRP A 292 -18.03 -7.11 -14.19
N LEU A 293 -18.08 -7.76 -15.36
CA LEU A 293 -18.44 -7.15 -16.64
C LEU A 293 -19.95 -7.02 -16.76
N ASP A 294 -20.66 -8.12 -16.54
CA ASP A 294 -22.11 -8.19 -16.74
C ASP A 294 -22.90 -7.69 -15.50
N GLY A 295 -22.22 -7.47 -14.36
CA GLY A 295 -22.83 -7.03 -13.11
C GLY A 295 -23.61 -8.13 -12.40
N THR A 296 -23.39 -9.40 -12.76
CA THR A 296 -23.92 -10.58 -12.09
C THR A 296 -23.15 -10.84 -10.79
N LEU A 297 -23.38 -9.97 -9.81
CA LEU A 297 -22.66 -10.00 -8.55
C LEU A 297 -22.82 -11.37 -7.83
N PRO A 298 -21.76 -11.88 -7.16
CA PRO A 298 -21.88 -13.05 -6.28
C PRO A 298 -22.82 -12.79 -5.08
N GLU A 299 -23.20 -13.82 -4.35
CA GLU A 299 -24.00 -13.69 -3.12
C GLU A 299 -23.21 -12.91 -2.04
N ASN A 300 -23.86 -11.95 -1.36
CA ASN A 300 -23.24 -10.97 -0.43
C ASN A 300 -22.09 -10.15 -1.05
N PRO A 301 -22.31 -9.38 -2.13
CA PRO A 301 -21.23 -8.79 -2.92
C PRO A 301 -20.80 -7.40 -2.42
N THR A 302 -20.36 -7.25 -1.18
CA THR A 302 -19.95 -5.94 -0.64
C THR A 302 -18.75 -5.39 -1.41
N LEU A 303 -17.59 -6.04 -1.30
CA LEU A 303 -16.39 -5.71 -2.05
C LEU A 303 -16.59 -5.94 -3.56
N SER A 304 -17.26 -7.02 -3.96
CA SER A 304 -17.52 -7.30 -5.38
C SER A 304 -18.33 -6.19 -6.05
N LYS A 305 -19.33 -5.62 -5.38
CA LYS A 305 -20.07 -4.46 -5.87
C LYS A 305 -19.17 -3.25 -6.02
N ALA A 306 -18.36 -2.95 -5.00
CA ALA A 306 -17.41 -1.83 -5.07
C ALA A 306 -16.42 -1.97 -6.23
N LEU A 307 -15.95 -3.19 -6.51
CA LEU A 307 -15.09 -3.48 -7.66
C LEU A 307 -15.79 -3.28 -9.02
N VAL A 308 -17.05 -3.71 -9.16
CA VAL A 308 -17.85 -3.44 -10.36
C VAL A 308 -18.06 -1.95 -10.56
N ASP A 309 -18.44 -1.24 -9.50
CA ASP A 309 -18.67 0.20 -9.54
C ASP A 309 -17.37 0.97 -9.83
N ALA A 310 -16.24 0.52 -9.29
CA ALA A 310 -14.93 1.06 -9.61
C ALA A 310 -14.56 0.81 -11.08
N ALA A 311 -14.72 -0.41 -11.60
CA ALA A 311 -14.43 -0.73 -12.99
C ALA A 311 -15.28 0.08 -13.99
N ARG A 312 -16.49 0.51 -13.60
CA ARG A 312 -17.37 1.34 -14.44
C ARG A 312 -17.05 2.83 -14.38
N ARG A 313 -16.50 3.32 -13.26
CA ARG A 313 -16.23 4.75 -13.03
C ARG A 313 -14.76 5.14 -13.22
N GLN A 314 -13.83 4.26 -12.85
CA GLN A 314 -12.41 4.54 -12.72
C GLN A 314 -11.61 3.86 -13.84
N PRO A 315 -10.98 4.62 -14.76
CA PRO A 315 -10.21 4.05 -15.87
C PRO A 315 -9.09 3.11 -15.41
N MET A 316 -8.41 3.45 -14.31
CA MET A 316 -7.35 2.62 -13.75
C MET A 316 -7.87 1.24 -13.31
N ALA A 317 -8.98 1.21 -12.57
CA ALA A 317 -9.56 -0.04 -12.08
C ALA A 317 -9.99 -0.95 -13.23
N LEU A 318 -10.66 -0.38 -14.24
CA LEU A 318 -11.02 -1.09 -15.47
C LEU A 318 -9.78 -1.69 -16.14
N TRP A 319 -8.77 -0.87 -16.38
CA TRP A 319 -7.57 -1.26 -17.12
C TRP A 319 -6.78 -2.35 -16.38
N MET A 320 -6.57 -2.18 -15.07
CA MET A 320 -5.90 -3.18 -14.24
C MET A 320 -6.68 -4.51 -14.22
N MET A 321 -7.99 -4.47 -13.97
CA MET A 321 -8.80 -5.69 -13.86
C MET A 321 -8.88 -6.44 -15.20
N ALA A 322 -9.16 -5.75 -16.30
CA ALA A 322 -9.25 -6.34 -17.63
C ALA A 322 -7.89 -6.89 -18.11
N GLY A 323 -6.85 -6.06 -17.96
CA GLY A 323 -5.51 -6.38 -18.44
C GLY A 323 -4.86 -7.53 -17.68
N GLN A 324 -4.89 -7.49 -16.34
CA GLN A 324 -4.37 -8.59 -15.53
C GLN A 324 -5.13 -9.89 -15.78
N GLN A 325 -6.46 -9.84 -15.94
CA GLN A 325 -7.24 -11.04 -16.28
C GLN A 325 -6.78 -11.67 -17.59
N ALA A 326 -6.53 -10.87 -18.62
CA ALA A 326 -6.05 -11.38 -19.90
C ALA A 326 -4.57 -11.85 -19.83
N ASP A 327 -3.70 -11.12 -19.13
CA ASP A 327 -2.30 -11.49 -18.93
C ASP A 327 -2.18 -12.81 -18.15
N ASP A 328 -2.90 -12.95 -17.04
CA ASP A 328 -2.96 -14.18 -16.23
C ASP A 328 -3.45 -15.37 -17.07
N ALA A 329 -4.48 -15.14 -17.89
CA ALA A 329 -4.99 -16.15 -18.80
C ALA A 329 -3.87 -16.65 -19.74
N TYR A 330 -3.13 -15.77 -20.41
CA TYR A 330 -2.07 -16.17 -21.33
C TYR A 330 -0.78 -16.65 -20.65
N ARG A 331 -0.54 -16.30 -19.38
CA ARG A 331 0.57 -16.85 -18.58
C ARG A 331 0.27 -18.25 -18.03
N SER A 332 -1.00 -18.61 -17.90
CA SER A 332 -1.42 -19.89 -17.30
C SER A 332 -1.34 -21.11 -18.24
N LEU A 333 -1.10 -20.91 -19.54
CA LEU A 333 -1.09 -21.98 -20.55
C LEU A 333 0.09 -21.84 -21.53
N PRO A 334 0.67 -22.96 -21.98
CA PRO A 334 1.58 -22.94 -23.14
C PRO A 334 0.86 -22.35 -24.36
N TRP A 335 1.47 -21.38 -25.03
CA TRP A 335 0.83 -20.69 -26.15
C TRP A 335 0.50 -21.61 -27.34
N SER A 336 1.24 -22.70 -27.50
CA SER A 336 0.94 -23.75 -28.49
C SER A 336 -0.38 -24.48 -28.23
N MET A 337 -0.95 -24.38 -27.02
CA MET A 337 -2.23 -24.96 -26.64
C MET A 337 -3.38 -23.95 -26.67
N VAL A 338 -3.10 -22.68 -26.99
CA VAL A 338 -4.10 -21.62 -27.05
C VAL A 338 -4.81 -21.67 -28.40
N GLY A 339 -6.02 -22.23 -28.40
CA GLY A 339 -6.89 -22.32 -29.58
C GLY A 339 -7.87 -21.15 -29.74
N GLU A 340 -8.69 -21.25 -30.78
CA GLU A 340 -9.72 -20.26 -31.14
C GLU A 340 -10.69 -19.97 -29.98
N VAL A 341 -11.19 -20.99 -29.28
CA VAL A 341 -12.12 -20.84 -28.16
C VAL A 341 -11.54 -19.94 -27.06
N TRP A 342 -10.25 -20.10 -26.76
CA TRP A 342 -9.57 -19.29 -25.75
C TRP A 342 -9.45 -17.84 -26.21
N ASN A 343 -9.00 -17.61 -27.44
CA ASN A 343 -8.87 -16.25 -27.98
C ASN A 343 -10.21 -15.54 -28.08
N ASN A 344 -11.26 -16.23 -28.51
CA ASN A 344 -12.60 -15.66 -28.58
C ASN A 344 -13.10 -15.29 -27.18
N ARG A 345 -12.81 -16.10 -26.15
CA ARG A 345 -13.14 -15.78 -24.75
C ARG A 345 -12.40 -14.53 -24.27
N GLN A 346 -11.07 -14.46 -24.47
CA GLN A 346 -10.30 -13.27 -24.07
C GLN A 346 -10.74 -12.02 -24.82
N GLY A 347 -10.98 -12.15 -26.13
CA GLY A 347 -11.49 -11.07 -26.96
C GLY A 347 -12.87 -10.58 -26.51
N ALA A 348 -13.76 -11.48 -26.11
CA ALA A 348 -15.08 -11.12 -25.56
C ALA A 348 -14.97 -10.40 -24.21
N ILE A 349 -14.09 -10.86 -23.30
CA ILE A 349 -13.87 -10.23 -21.99
C ILE A 349 -13.36 -8.80 -22.16
N ILE A 350 -12.29 -8.61 -22.93
CA ILE A 350 -11.73 -7.28 -23.20
C ILE A 350 -12.73 -6.42 -23.99
N GLY A 351 -13.40 -6.99 -24.98
CA GLY A 351 -14.43 -6.30 -25.76
C GLY A 351 -15.53 -5.73 -24.87
N LYS A 352 -16.06 -6.54 -23.93
CA LYS A 352 -17.03 -6.10 -22.92
C LYS A 352 -16.44 -5.06 -21.97
N ALA A 353 -15.20 -5.22 -21.50
CA ALA A 353 -14.56 -4.23 -20.63
C ALA A 353 -14.52 -2.84 -21.28
N LEU A 354 -14.19 -2.77 -22.56
CA LEU A 354 -14.13 -1.52 -23.32
C LEU A 354 -15.49 -0.86 -23.59
N THR A 355 -16.61 -1.55 -23.32
CA THR A 355 -17.96 -0.95 -23.34
C THR A 355 -18.37 -0.33 -22.01
N LEU A 356 -17.63 -0.54 -20.92
CA LEU A 356 -17.94 0.02 -19.61
C LEU A 356 -17.61 1.52 -19.55
N LYS A 357 -18.59 2.35 -19.90
CA LYS A 357 -18.49 3.82 -19.86
C LYS A 357 -18.91 4.38 -18.48
N PRO A 358 -18.31 5.49 -18.02
CA PRO A 358 -17.29 6.30 -18.71
C PRO A 358 -15.84 5.78 -18.55
N ALA A 359 -15.58 4.79 -17.68
CA ALA A 359 -14.21 4.35 -17.38
C ALA A 359 -13.36 4.05 -18.64
N ALA A 360 -13.93 3.32 -19.61
CA ALA A 360 -13.21 2.98 -20.83
C ALA A 360 -12.82 4.21 -21.69
N ASP A 361 -13.58 5.30 -21.64
CA ASP A 361 -13.24 6.55 -22.35
C ASP A 361 -12.06 7.29 -21.71
N GLY A 362 -11.82 7.05 -20.42
CA GLY A 362 -10.72 7.67 -19.68
C GLY A 362 -9.41 6.87 -19.72
N VAL A 363 -9.35 5.74 -20.42
CA VAL A 363 -8.12 4.93 -20.54
C VAL A 363 -7.16 5.64 -21.50
N PRO A 364 -5.91 5.96 -21.08
CA PRO A 364 -4.92 6.60 -21.95
C PRO A 364 -4.67 5.78 -23.23
N PRO A 365 -4.39 6.41 -24.39
CA PRO A 365 -4.25 5.71 -25.67
C PRO A 365 -3.26 4.54 -25.65
N LEU A 366 -2.10 4.70 -25.00
CA LEU A 366 -1.11 3.62 -24.92
C LEU A 366 -1.58 2.48 -24.01
N ALA A 367 -2.22 2.79 -22.88
CA ALA A 367 -2.85 1.81 -21.99
C ALA A 367 -4.00 1.06 -22.70
N LEU A 368 -4.79 1.77 -23.51
CA LEU A 368 -5.84 1.18 -24.35
C LEU A 368 -5.23 0.21 -25.37
N SER A 369 -4.15 0.60 -26.04
CA SER A 369 -3.48 -0.26 -27.01
C SER A 369 -3.00 -1.59 -26.40
N MET A 370 -2.61 -1.60 -25.12
CA MET A 370 -2.26 -2.83 -24.40
C MET A 370 -3.48 -3.75 -24.19
N LEU A 371 -4.65 -3.19 -23.86
CA LEU A 371 -5.88 -3.99 -23.80
C LEU A 371 -6.27 -4.50 -25.19
N GLU A 372 -6.14 -3.68 -26.22
CA GLU A 372 -6.45 -4.08 -27.60
C GLU A 372 -5.52 -5.19 -28.11
N ALA A 373 -4.23 -5.12 -27.77
CA ALA A 373 -3.29 -6.21 -27.98
C ALA A 373 -3.78 -7.51 -27.32
N ALA A 374 -4.23 -7.44 -26.06
CA ALA A 374 -4.73 -8.61 -25.32
C ALA A 374 -5.87 -9.36 -26.03
N ARG A 375 -6.76 -8.67 -26.78
CA ARG A 375 -7.86 -9.29 -27.56
C ARG A 375 -7.49 -9.75 -28.97
N THR A 376 -6.28 -9.49 -29.43
CA THR A 376 -5.89 -9.75 -30.82
C THR A 376 -5.72 -11.25 -31.08
N THR A 377 -6.32 -11.74 -32.16
CA THR A 377 -6.18 -13.12 -32.66
C THR A 377 -4.98 -13.23 -33.61
N PRO A 378 -4.28 -14.37 -33.65
CA PRO A 378 -3.12 -14.54 -34.52
C PRO A 378 -3.54 -14.63 -36.01
N SER A 379 -2.92 -13.79 -36.82
CA SER A 379 -2.93 -13.74 -38.28
C SER A 379 -1.65 -13.05 -38.76
N ASP A 380 -1.30 -13.19 -40.03
CA ASP A 380 -0.12 -12.52 -40.60
C ASP A 380 -0.13 -11.01 -40.34
N GLN A 381 -1.26 -10.36 -40.65
CA GLN A 381 -1.43 -8.92 -40.48
C GLN A 381 -1.28 -8.48 -39.02
N THR A 382 -1.86 -9.23 -38.08
CA THR A 382 -1.79 -8.90 -36.65
C THR A 382 -0.41 -9.16 -36.04
N VAL A 383 0.31 -10.17 -36.55
CA VAL A 383 1.69 -10.45 -36.12
C VAL A 383 2.59 -9.29 -36.56
N ASP A 384 2.49 -8.86 -37.82
CA ASP A 384 3.28 -7.74 -38.34
C ASP A 384 2.99 -6.44 -37.59
N ALA A 385 1.70 -6.17 -37.32
CA ALA A 385 1.27 -5.02 -36.55
C ALA A 385 1.78 -5.05 -35.10
N ALA A 386 1.73 -6.21 -34.43
CA ALA A 386 2.23 -6.37 -33.07
C ALA A 386 3.74 -6.16 -33.00
N TRP A 387 4.51 -6.71 -33.93
CA TRP A 387 5.95 -6.48 -34.02
C TRP A 387 6.30 -5.02 -34.34
N ALA A 388 5.52 -4.35 -35.18
CA ALA A 388 5.70 -2.92 -35.45
C ALA A 388 5.45 -2.08 -34.20
N ALA A 389 4.40 -2.38 -33.43
CA ALA A 389 4.10 -1.70 -32.17
C ALA A 389 5.19 -1.94 -31.12
N ALA A 390 5.67 -3.18 -30.98
CA ALA A 390 6.76 -3.53 -30.06
C ALA A 390 8.06 -2.79 -30.40
N ARG A 391 8.46 -2.79 -31.68
CA ARG A 391 9.64 -2.04 -32.15
C ARG A 391 9.50 -0.54 -31.88
N SER A 392 8.36 0.03 -32.24
CA SER A 392 8.12 1.46 -32.00
C SER A 392 8.18 1.84 -30.52
N ALA A 393 7.68 0.98 -29.62
CA ALA A 393 7.75 1.23 -28.19
C ALA A 393 9.19 1.13 -27.67
N ILE A 394 9.95 0.14 -28.12
CA ILE A 394 11.38 -0.01 -27.77
C ILE A 394 12.21 1.16 -28.29
N ASP A 395 11.97 1.62 -29.52
CA ASP A 395 12.70 2.76 -30.11
C ASP A 395 12.42 4.06 -29.33
N LYS A 396 11.18 4.26 -28.87
CA LYS A 396 10.83 5.41 -28.02
C LYS A 396 11.41 5.29 -26.61
N ALA A 397 11.38 4.10 -26.01
CA ALA A 397 12.02 3.86 -24.72
C ALA A 397 13.56 4.09 -24.80
N ASN A 398 14.19 3.64 -25.89
CA ASN A 398 15.60 3.90 -26.19
C ASN A 398 15.90 5.40 -26.36
N SER A 399 15.14 6.10 -27.19
CA SER A 399 15.40 7.52 -27.50
C SER A 399 15.13 8.47 -26.33
N SER A 400 14.26 8.07 -25.39
CA SER A 400 13.96 8.81 -24.15
C SER A 400 14.76 8.34 -22.93
N CYS A 401 15.68 7.38 -23.09
CA CYS A 401 16.38 6.73 -21.97
C CYS A 401 15.45 6.19 -20.88
N GLY A 402 14.26 5.69 -21.26
CA GLY A 402 13.29 5.13 -20.32
C GLY A 402 12.31 6.13 -19.72
N ALA A 403 12.38 7.41 -20.11
CA ALA A 403 11.52 8.47 -19.56
C ALA A 403 10.10 8.47 -20.15
N ASP A 404 9.94 7.99 -21.40
CA ASP A 404 8.64 7.99 -22.07
C ASP A 404 7.72 6.85 -21.60
N ALA A 405 6.41 7.06 -21.74
CA ALA A 405 5.37 6.11 -21.37
C ALA A 405 5.53 4.75 -22.07
N GLU A 406 6.09 4.73 -23.28
CA GLU A 406 6.38 3.54 -24.06
C GLU A 406 7.33 2.56 -23.36
N THR A 407 8.16 3.04 -22.43
CA THR A 407 9.01 2.19 -21.58
C THR A 407 8.16 1.21 -20.75
N ALA A 408 7.00 1.65 -20.27
CA ALA A 408 6.07 0.83 -19.50
C ALA A 408 5.28 -0.16 -20.37
N ALA A 409 5.08 0.14 -21.65
CA ALA A 409 4.38 -0.74 -22.60
C ALA A 409 5.32 -1.73 -23.32
N ALA A 410 6.60 -1.40 -23.48
CA ALA A 410 7.53 -2.10 -24.36
C ALA A 410 7.63 -3.60 -24.07
N GLY A 411 7.82 -3.97 -22.81
CA GLY A 411 7.94 -5.39 -22.42
C GLY A 411 6.66 -6.19 -22.67
N TYR A 412 5.50 -5.61 -22.40
CA TYR A 412 4.21 -6.26 -22.68
C TYR A 412 3.97 -6.41 -24.18
N LEU A 413 4.19 -5.36 -24.97
CA LEU A 413 3.99 -5.39 -26.43
C LEU A 413 4.94 -6.38 -27.10
N LEU A 414 6.19 -6.47 -26.62
CA LEU A 414 7.15 -7.48 -27.09
C LEU A 414 6.65 -8.90 -26.75
N SER A 415 6.29 -9.16 -25.49
CA SER A 415 5.74 -10.46 -25.07
C SER A 415 4.50 -10.84 -25.88
N HIS A 416 3.64 -9.87 -26.17
CA HIS A 416 2.45 -10.06 -26.99
C HIS A 416 2.77 -10.40 -28.45
N ALA A 417 3.72 -9.68 -29.08
CA ALA A 417 4.16 -9.99 -30.44
C ALA A 417 4.74 -11.41 -30.53
N THR A 418 5.58 -11.79 -29.56
CA THR A 418 6.11 -13.16 -29.47
C THR A 418 4.98 -14.19 -29.30
N ARG A 419 3.99 -13.92 -28.45
CA ARG A 419 2.81 -14.79 -28.28
C ARG A 419 2.08 -14.99 -29.60
N LEU A 420 1.80 -13.93 -30.35
CA LEU A 420 1.10 -14.04 -31.63
C LEU A 420 1.91 -14.80 -32.67
N SER A 421 3.22 -14.56 -32.78
CA SER A 421 4.10 -15.35 -33.66
C SER A 421 4.05 -16.84 -33.31
N ALA A 422 4.22 -17.19 -32.04
CA ALA A 422 4.19 -18.57 -31.58
C ALA A 422 2.85 -19.25 -31.89
N MET A 423 1.73 -18.56 -31.68
CA MET A 423 0.38 -19.08 -31.97
C MET A 423 0.09 -19.18 -33.47
N ALA A 424 0.73 -18.34 -34.29
CA ALA A 424 0.68 -18.41 -35.75
C ALA A 424 1.63 -19.48 -36.34
N GLY A 425 2.39 -20.19 -35.51
CA GLY A 425 3.41 -21.15 -35.96
C GLY A 425 4.63 -20.48 -36.62
N LYS A 426 4.83 -19.19 -36.36
CA LYS A 426 5.97 -18.42 -36.85
C LYS A 426 7.09 -18.40 -35.79
N THR A 427 8.33 -18.54 -36.25
CA THR A 427 9.53 -18.63 -35.40
C THR A 427 10.61 -17.62 -35.82
N ASP A 428 10.22 -16.65 -36.66
CA ASP A 428 11.05 -15.62 -37.26
C ASP A 428 11.53 -14.55 -36.28
#